data_AF-A0A060XAF4-F1
#
_entry.id   AF-A0A060XAF4-F1
#
_cell.length_a   1.000
_cell.length_b   1.000
_cell.length_c   1.000
_cell.angle_alpha   90.00
_cell.angle_beta   90.00
_cell.angle_gamma   90.00
#
_symmetry.space_group_name_H-M   'P 1'
#
loop_
_entity.id
_entity.type
_entity.pdbx_description
1 polymer ?
#
loop_
_entity_poly.entity_id
_entity_poly.type
_entity_poly.pdbx_seq_one_letter_code
_entity_poly.pdbx_strand_id
1 'polypeptide(L)'
;MMDNHGDQASSLRAKIQELLSRHSIDAEIWRHYALLYGDGQSTRPGDELALHFLSKAHRCEVQARGWEKRSGTFMEVIKRAIDLANVTLGCGKKKSNPQESLPMLFSIHLATKAKPLHADVATGDIHGDLSDDVKELEQLITELRRESA
;
A
#
# COMPACT_ATOMS: atom_id res chain seq x y z
N MET A 1 -6.55 25.34 11.22
CA MET A 1 -6.42 24.73 12.55
C MET A 1 -5.08 25.18 13.12
N MET A 2 -5.04 25.73 14.32
CA MET A 2 -3.80 26.12 14.99
C MET A 2 -3.28 24.96 15.82
N ASP A 3 -1.97 24.89 16.00
CA ASP A 3 -1.34 23.96 16.92
C ASP A 3 -1.44 24.44 18.37
N ASN A 4 -0.87 23.67 19.30
CA ASN A 4 -0.90 23.96 20.74
C ASN A 4 -0.05 25.18 21.13
N HIS A 5 0.69 25.76 20.18
CA HIS A 5 1.50 26.96 20.33
C HIS A 5 0.88 28.18 19.64
N GLY A 6 -0.29 28.04 18.99
CA GLY A 6 -0.99 29.11 18.29
C GLY A 6 -0.52 29.33 16.86
N ASP A 7 0.42 28.52 16.36
CA ASP A 7 0.89 28.57 14.99
C ASP A 7 -0.06 27.81 14.06
N GLN A 8 -0.05 28.12 12.76
CA GLN A 8 -0.79 27.32 11.78
C GLN A 8 -0.25 25.89 11.77
N ALA A 9 -1.08 24.88 12.07
CA ALA A 9 -0.66 23.48 12.13
C ALA A 9 -0.04 22.97 10.81
N SER A 10 -0.32 23.64 9.69
CA SER A 10 0.30 23.36 8.39
C SER A 10 1.80 23.69 8.34
N SER A 11 2.32 24.54 9.22
CA SER A 11 3.76 24.88 9.30
C SER A 11 4.61 23.69 9.78
N LEU A 12 4.04 22.83 10.63
CA LEU A 12 4.69 21.63 11.15
C LEU A 12 4.85 20.53 10.09
N ARG A 13 4.13 20.64 8.97
CA ARG A 13 4.13 19.63 7.90
C ARG A 13 5.54 19.37 7.35
N ALA A 14 6.33 20.41 7.12
CA ALA A 14 7.70 20.28 6.60
C ALA A 14 8.63 19.59 7.62
N LYS A 15 8.48 19.88 8.90
CA LYS A 15 9.29 19.32 9.99
C LYS A 15 8.95 17.86 10.28
N ILE A 16 7.66 17.52 10.26
CA ILE A 16 7.18 16.14 10.33
C ILE A 16 7.71 15.35 9.12
N GLN A 17 7.68 15.97 7.93
CA GLN A 17 8.22 15.38 6.71
C GLN A 17 9.72 15.12 6.78
N GLU A 18 10.49 15.97 7.46
CA GLU A 18 11.92 15.76 7.66
C GLU A 18 12.20 14.61 8.65
N LEU A 19 11.54 14.64 9.82
CA LEU A 19 11.82 13.73 10.93
C LEU A 19 11.51 12.27 10.62
N LEU A 20 10.39 12.00 9.94
CA LEU A 20 9.92 10.64 9.71
C LEU A 20 10.54 10.01 8.42
N SER A 21 11.34 10.77 7.65
CA SER A 21 11.87 10.34 6.34
C SER A 21 13.09 9.43 6.45
N ARG A 22 13.67 9.33 7.65
CA ARG A 22 14.88 8.58 7.94
C ARG A 22 14.51 7.18 8.45
N HIS A 23 14.58 6.19 7.56
CA HIS A 23 14.58 4.74 7.85
C HIS A 23 13.54 4.26 8.89
N SER A 24 12.27 4.66 8.72
CA SER A 24 11.19 4.02 9.47
C SER A 24 10.96 2.60 8.95
N ILE A 25 10.99 1.63 9.85
CA ILE A 25 10.50 0.26 9.62
C ILE A 25 9.01 0.10 9.95
N ASP A 26 8.38 1.18 10.44
CA ASP A 26 6.97 1.21 10.82
C ASP A 26 6.11 1.64 9.63
N ALA A 27 5.19 0.76 9.23
CA ALA A 27 4.26 0.99 8.14
C ALA A 27 3.24 2.09 8.44
N GLU A 28 2.85 2.28 9.70
CA GLU A 28 1.91 3.33 10.11
C GLU A 28 2.51 4.71 9.85
N ILE A 29 3.80 4.88 10.12
CA ILE A 29 4.52 6.14 9.87
C ILE A 29 4.45 6.50 8.38
N TRP A 30 4.66 5.52 7.50
CA TRP A 30 4.57 5.72 6.04
C TRP A 30 3.14 5.99 5.58
N ARG A 31 2.12 5.42 6.22
CA ARG A 31 0.72 5.75 5.93
C ARG A 31 0.34 7.17 6.34
N HIS A 32 0.83 7.64 7.49
CA HIS A 32 0.64 9.04 7.88
C HIS A 32 1.30 10.00 6.88
N TYR A 33 2.43 9.63 6.30
CA TYR A 33 3.01 10.36 5.17
C TYR A 33 2.08 10.41 3.97
N ALA A 34 1.56 9.25 3.53
CA ALA A 34 0.65 9.22 2.40
C ALA A 34 -0.58 10.11 2.62
N LEU A 35 -1.15 10.09 3.82
CA LEU A 35 -2.27 10.93 4.21
C LEU A 35 -1.94 12.42 4.12
N LEU A 36 -0.73 12.84 4.51
CA LEU A 36 -0.29 14.23 4.35
C LEU A 36 -0.28 14.67 2.89
N TYR A 37 -0.17 13.75 1.93
CA TYR A 37 -0.20 14.04 0.50
C TYR A 37 -1.55 13.73 -0.17
N GLY A 38 -2.59 13.43 0.61
CA GLY A 38 -3.96 13.19 0.11
C GLY A 38 -4.25 11.73 -0.22
N ASP A 39 -3.42 10.80 0.25
CA ASP A 39 -3.63 9.36 0.17
C ASP A 39 -3.80 8.81 -1.27
N GLY A 40 -3.32 9.57 -2.26
CA GLY A 40 -3.48 9.22 -3.68
C GLY A 40 -4.90 9.44 -4.24
N GLN A 41 -5.80 10.03 -3.45
CA GLN A 41 -7.18 10.32 -3.84
C GLN A 41 -7.36 11.73 -4.43
N SER A 42 -6.28 12.51 -4.60
CA SER A 42 -6.36 13.87 -5.10
C SER A 42 -6.07 13.96 -6.61
N THR A 43 -5.99 15.16 -7.16
CA THR A 43 -5.53 15.44 -8.53
C THR A 43 -4.24 16.26 -8.54
N ARG A 44 -3.54 16.29 -7.39
CA ARG A 44 -2.37 17.15 -7.18
C ARG A 44 -1.09 16.35 -7.45
N PRO A 45 0.04 17.00 -7.73
CA PRO A 45 1.37 16.35 -7.75
C PRO A 45 1.74 15.64 -6.43
N GLY A 46 0.90 15.72 -5.39
CA GLY A 46 1.04 14.94 -4.16
C GLY A 46 0.69 13.46 -4.31
N ASP A 47 -0.10 13.06 -5.32
CA ASP A 47 -0.56 11.65 -5.43
C ASP A 47 0.61 10.69 -5.66
N GLU A 48 1.65 11.12 -6.37
CA GLU A 48 2.87 10.33 -6.59
C GLU A 48 3.68 10.15 -5.31
N LEU A 49 3.78 11.21 -4.50
CA LEU A 49 4.42 11.11 -3.20
C LEU A 49 3.59 10.23 -2.27
N ALA A 50 2.26 10.35 -2.29
CA ALA A 50 1.38 9.48 -1.53
C ALA A 50 1.58 8.01 -1.92
N LEU A 51 1.58 7.71 -3.22
CA LEU A 51 1.81 6.37 -3.75
C LEU A 51 3.20 5.81 -3.37
N HIS A 52 4.24 6.65 -3.42
CA HIS A 52 5.58 6.28 -2.96
C HIS A 52 5.60 5.90 -1.48
N PHE A 53 4.91 6.65 -0.63
CA PHE A 53 4.83 6.36 0.80
C PHE A 53 3.95 5.14 1.11
N LEU A 54 2.83 4.94 0.41
CA LEU A 54 2.02 3.72 0.52
C LEU A 54 2.81 2.48 0.11
N SER A 55 3.64 2.58 -0.94
CA SER A 55 4.53 1.50 -1.38
C SER A 55 5.54 1.12 -0.30
N LYS A 56 6.10 2.12 0.41
CA LYS A 56 6.98 1.89 1.55
C LYS A 56 6.25 1.26 2.74
N ALA A 57 5.04 1.72 3.04
CA ALA A 57 4.20 1.15 4.10
C ALA A 57 3.94 -0.34 3.85
N HIS A 58 3.44 -0.68 2.66
CA HIS A 58 3.16 -2.06 2.27
C HIS A 58 4.42 -2.93 2.29
N ARG A 59 5.56 -2.38 1.85
CA ARG A 59 6.85 -3.07 1.94
C ARG A 59 7.24 -3.40 3.39
N CYS A 60 7.06 -2.47 4.33
CA CYS A 60 7.31 -2.73 5.75
C CYS A 60 6.42 -3.84 6.30
N GLU A 61 5.16 -3.90 5.85
CA GLU A 61 4.19 -4.92 6.27
C GLU A 61 4.58 -6.31 5.78
N VAL A 62 4.93 -6.46 4.50
CA VAL A 62 5.35 -7.76 3.95
C VAL A 62 6.75 -8.20 4.42
N GLN A 63 7.57 -7.27 4.94
CA GLN A 63 8.87 -7.55 5.53
C GLN A 63 8.82 -7.81 7.05
N ALA A 64 7.71 -7.48 7.71
CA ALA A 64 7.49 -7.81 9.11
C ALA A 64 7.51 -9.34 9.29
N ARG A 65 7.89 -9.83 10.47
CA ARG A 65 7.88 -11.29 10.70
C ARG A 65 6.46 -11.76 11.06
N GLY A 66 5.95 -12.76 10.34
CA GLY A 66 4.75 -13.50 10.73
C GLY A 66 3.42 -12.84 10.37
N TRP A 67 3.43 -11.82 9.50
CA TRP A 67 2.20 -11.23 8.95
C TRP A 67 1.38 -12.29 8.20
N GLU A 68 2.07 -13.24 7.58
CA GLU A 68 1.55 -14.34 6.78
C GLU A 68 0.99 -15.52 7.61
N LYS A 69 1.13 -15.49 8.93
CA LYS A 69 0.78 -16.62 9.81
C LYS A 69 -0.58 -16.45 10.49
N ARG A 70 -1.03 -15.21 10.69
CA ARG A 70 -2.31 -14.92 11.35
C ARG A 70 -3.28 -14.42 10.30
N SER A 71 -4.46 -15.03 10.23
CA SER A 71 -5.50 -14.68 9.25
C SER A 71 -5.87 -13.20 9.28
N GLY A 72 -5.98 -12.60 10.47
CA GLY A 72 -6.28 -11.17 10.62
C GLY A 72 -5.22 -10.25 10.03
N THR A 73 -3.94 -10.48 10.33
CA THR A 73 -2.84 -9.66 9.78
C THR A 73 -2.66 -9.89 8.29
N PHE A 74 -2.82 -11.13 7.82
CA PHE A 74 -2.77 -11.44 6.40
C PHE A 74 -3.88 -10.71 5.63
N MET A 75 -5.12 -10.75 6.11
CA MET A 75 -6.25 -10.03 5.52
C MET A 75 -6.00 -8.52 5.45
N GLU A 76 -5.46 -7.91 6.51
CA GLU A 76 -5.11 -6.49 6.51
C GLU A 76 -4.05 -6.16 5.44
N VAL A 77 -3.00 -6.99 5.31
CA VAL A 77 -1.97 -6.80 4.27
C VAL A 77 -2.55 -6.95 2.87
N ILE A 78 -3.50 -7.88 2.66
CA ILE A 78 -4.17 -8.04 1.37
C ILE A 78 -5.04 -6.81 1.04
N LYS A 79 -5.84 -6.32 1.99
CA LYS A 79 -6.66 -5.11 1.78
C LYS A 79 -5.80 -3.89 1.48
N ARG A 80 -4.68 -3.71 2.18
CA ARG A 80 -3.72 -2.63 1.91
C ARG A 80 -3.04 -2.78 0.54
N ALA A 81 -2.82 -4.02 0.08
CA ALA A 81 -2.33 -4.28 -1.28
C ALA A 81 -3.36 -3.92 -2.36
N ILE A 82 -4.65 -4.18 -2.12
CA ILE A 82 -5.77 -3.78 -2.99
C ILE A 82 -5.84 -2.25 -3.09
N ASP A 83 -5.81 -1.55 -1.96
CA ASP A 83 -5.82 -0.08 -1.91
C ASP A 83 -4.63 0.50 -2.68
N LEU A 84 -3.43 -0.03 -2.45
CA LEU A 84 -2.22 0.37 -3.18
C LEU A 84 -2.34 0.13 -4.68
N ALA A 85 -2.91 -1.00 -5.10
CA ALA A 85 -3.13 -1.32 -6.51
C ALA A 85 -4.10 -0.34 -7.17
N ASN A 86 -5.23 -0.03 -6.50
CA ASN A 86 -6.22 0.92 -6.97
C ASN A 86 -5.66 2.33 -7.12
N VAL A 87 -4.87 2.80 -6.14
CA VAL A 87 -4.18 4.09 -6.23
C VAL A 87 -3.15 4.09 -7.37
N THR A 88 -2.43 2.97 -7.57
CA THR A 88 -1.46 2.83 -8.67
C THR A 88 -2.15 2.95 -10.04
N LEU A 89 -3.27 2.27 -10.26
CA LEU A 89 -4.07 2.36 -11.49
C LEU A 89 -4.64 3.78 -11.69
N GLY A 90 -5.10 4.42 -10.61
CA GLY A 90 -5.61 5.79 -10.64
C GLY A 90 -4.54 6.83 -11.03
N CYS A 91 -3.29 6.62 -10.60
CA CYS A 91 -2.13 7.42 -10.97
C CYS A 91 -1.61 7.10 -12.38
N GLY A 92 -1.60 5.82 -12.78
CA GLY A 92 -1.14 5.33 -14.08
C GLY A 92 -1.94 5.89 -15.26
N LYS A 93 -3.26 6.05 -15.11
CA LYS A 93 -4.13 6.70 -16.11
C LYS A 93 -3.76 8.16 -16.40
N LYS A 94 -2.95 8.80 -15.55
CA LYS A 94 -2.50 10.20 -15.69
C LYS A 94 -1.04 10.33 -16.20
N LYS A 95 -0.25 9.25 -16.32
CA LYS A 95 1.19 9.31 -16.67
C LYS A 95 1.67 8.19 -17.61
N SER A 96 2.63 8.54 -18.48
CA SER A 96 3.21 7.68 -19.53
C SER A 96 4.42 6.81 -19.11
N ASN A 97 4.69 6.59 -17.81
CA ASN A 97 5.89 5.85 -17.37
C ASN A 97 5.58 4.50 -16.70
N PRO A 98 5.58 3.39 -17.45
CA PRO A 98 5.29 2.04 -16.94
C PRO A 98 6.37 1.46 -16.01
N GLN A 99 7.52 2.12 -15.84
CA GLN A 99 8.60 1.64 -14.96
C GLN A 99 8.34 1.96 -13.47
N GLU A 100 7.48 2.93 -13.17
CA GLU A 100 7.18 3.34 -11.78
C GLU A 100 6.24 2.37 -11.07
N SER A 101 5.47 1.56 -11.80
CA SER A 101 4.54 0.55 -11.27
C SER A 101 5.22 -0.79 -10.94
N LEU A 102 6.43 -1.06 -11.45
CA LEU A 102 7.14 -2.33 -11.26
C LEU A 102 7.49 -2.65 -9.78
N PRO A 103 8.01 -1.70 -8.98
CA PRO A 103 8.27 -1.95 -7.56
C PRO A 103 6.98 -2.21 -6.77
N MET A 104 5.87 -1.59 -7.17
CA MET A 104 4.55 -1.76 -6.56
C MET A 104 3.98 -3.15 -6.89
N LEU A 105 4.06 -3.55 -8.15
CA LEU A 105 3.71 -4.90 -8.62
C LEU A 105 4.46 -6.00 -7.85
N PHE A 106 5.75 -5.79 -7.55
CA PHE A 106 6.53 -6.76 -6.78
C PHE A 106 6.03 -6.89 -5.34
N SER A 107 5.73 -5.78 -4.68
CA SER A 107 5.23 -5.76 -3.30
C SER A 107 3.84 -6.39 -3.18
N ILE A 108 2.96 -6.10 -4.15
CA ILE A 108 1.62 -6.69 -4.24
C ILE A 108 1.70 -8.19 -4.54
N HIS A 109 2.59 -8.62 -5.44
CA HIS A 109 2.78 -10.03 -5.78
C HIS A 109 3.38 -10.87 -4.64
N LEU A 110 4.15 -10.27 -3.72
CA LEU A 110 4.60 -10.96 -2.51
C LEU A 110 3.43 -11.31 -1.58
N ALA A 111 2.41 -10.45 -1.51
CA ALA A 111 1.23 -10.68 -0.67
C ALA A 111 0.46 -11.95 -1.11
N THR A 112 0.30 -12.14 -2.43
CA THR A 112 -0.39 -13.32 -2.99
C THR A 112 0.41 -14.63 -2.85
N LYS A 113 1.73 -14.56 -2.64
CA LYS A 113 2.55 -15.78 -2.39
C LYS A 113 2.31 -16.41 -1.02
N ALA A 114 1.77 -15.67 -0.06
CA ALA A 114 1.41 -16.20 1.26
C ALA A 114 0.03 -16.90 1.28
N LYS A 115 -0.72 -16.86 0.16
CA LYS A 115 -2.01 -17.54 -0.04
C LYS A 115 -2.05 -19.01 0.43
N PRO A 116 -1.05 -19.87 0.12
CA PRO A 116 -1.10 -21.28 0.53
C PRO A 116 -1.07 -21.50 2.05
N LEU A 117 -0.63 -20.52 2.84
CA LEU A 117 -0.58 -20.62 4.32
C LEU A 117 -1.96 -20.50 4.97
N HIS A 118 -2.95 -20.00 4.22
CA HIS A 118 -4.33 -19.84 4.66
C HIS A 118 -5.31 -20.72 3.88
N ALA A 119 -4.79 -21.59 3.02
CA ALA A 119 -5.56 -22.62 2.35
C ALA A 119 -5.72 -23.83 3.28
N ASP A 120 -6.93 -24.37 3.32
CA ASP A 120 -7.20 -25.65 3.98
C ASP A 120 -6.31 -26.75 3.36
N VAL A 121 -5.63 -27.53 4.19
CA VAL A 121 -4.63 -28.51 3.72
C VAL A 121 -5.27 -29.64 2.92
N ALA A 122 -6.55 -29.95 3.16
CA ALA A 122 -7.27 -31.02 2.47
C ALA A 122 -7.98 -30.53 1.20
N THR A 123 -8.49 -29.30 1.21
CA THR A 123 -9.34 -28.74 0.13
C THR A 123 -8.58 -27.80 -0.79
N GLY A 124 -7.50 -27.18 -0.30
CA GLY A 124 -6.79 -26.09 -0.97
C GLY A 124 -7.55 -24.76 -0.97
N ASP A 125 -8.73 -24.71 -0.33
CA ASP A 125 -9.61 -23.56 -0.31
C ASP A 125 -9.26 -22.59 0.83
N ILE A 126 -9.32 -21.31 0.52
CA ILE A 126 -9.10 -20.22 1.47
C ILE A 126 -10.44 -19.88 2.12
N HIS A 127 -10.42 -19.52 3.40
CA HIS A 127 -11.59 -19.06 4.13
C HIS A 127 -12.38 -18.01 3.31
N GLY A 128 -13.71 -18.14 3.26
CA GLY A 128 -14.58 -17.36 2.35
C GLY A 128 -14.32 -15.85 2.39
N ASP A 129 -14.22 -15.29 3.60
CA ASP A 129 -13.97 -13.85 3.82
C ASP A 129 -12.66 -13.32 3.21
N LEU A 130 -11.68 -14.19 2.97
CA LEU A 130 -10.37 -13.85 2.42
C LEU A 130 -10.25 -14.24 0.93
N SER A 131 -11.13 -15.13 0.46
CA SER A 131 -11.15 -15.62 -0.92
C SER A 131 -11.45 -14.50 -1.91
N ASP A 132 -12.39 -13.61 -1.57
CA ASP A 132 -12.82 -12.53 -2.47
C ASP A 132 -11.76 -11.43 -2.57
N ASP A 133 -11.19 -10.99 -1.44
CA ASP A 133 -10.08 -10.03 -1.41
C ASP A 133 -8.85 -10.54 -2.21
N VAL A 134 -8.51 -11.84 -2.07
CA VAL A 134 -7.39 -12.43 -2.83
C VAL A 134 -7.68 -12.48 -4.33
N LYS A 135 -8.91 -12.80 -4.73
CA LYS A 135 -9.31 -12.79 -6.16
C LYS A 135 -9.28 -11.39 -6.74
N GLU A 136 -9.77 -10.40 -6.01
CA GLU A 136 -9.70 -8.99 -6.42
C GLU A 136 -8.24 -8.57 -6.61
N LEU A 137 -7.37 -8.89 -5.66
CA LEU A 137 -5.95 -8.57 -5.77
C LEU A 137 -5.29 -9.24 -6.98
N GLU A 138 -5.60 -10.51 -7.26
CA GLU A 138 -5.10 -11.23 -8.44
C GLU A 138 -5.57 -10.61 -9.77
N GLN A 139 -6.81 -10.12 -9.82
CA GLN A 139 -7.34 -9.37 -10.97
C GLN A 139 -6.59 -8.04 -11.14
N LEU A 140 -6.42 -7.27 -10.06
CA LEU A 140 -5.70 -6.00 -10.08
C LEU A 140 -4.22 -6.16 -10.49
N ILE A 141 -3.54 -7.22 -10.05
CA ILE A 141 -2.18 -7.54 -10.52
C ILE A 141 -2.15 -7.75 -12.03
N THR A 142 -3.15 -8.46 -12.57
CA THR A 142 -3.24 -8.75 -14.01
C THR A 142 -3.50 -7.47 -14.80
N GLU A 143 -4.31 -6.56 -14.28
CA GLU A 143 -4.57 -5.25 -14.86
C GLU A 143 -3.33 -4.34 -14.83
N LEU A 144 -2.67 -4.22 -13.67
CA LEU A 144 -1.44 -3.45 -13.53
C LEU A 144 -0.32 -3.94 -14.47
N ARG A 145 -0.19 -5.27 -14.64
CA ARG A 145 0.78 -5.85 -15.60
C ARG A 145 0.48 -5.46 -17.04
N ARG A 146 -0.81 -5.34 -17.40
CA ARG A 146 -1.24 -4.95 -18.75
C ARG A 146 -0.98 -3.47 -19.01
N GLU A 147 -1.22 -2.61 -18.02
CA GLU A 147 -0.95 -1.17 -18.13
C GLU A 147 0.55 -0.84 -18.11
N SER A 148 1.38 -1.76 -17.60
CA SER A 148 2.84 -1.60 -17.51
C SER A 148 3.61 -2.25 -18.67
N ALA A 149 2.92 -2.86 -19.63
CA ALA A 149 3.48 -3.54 -20.81
C ALA A 149 3.40 -2.65 -22.05
#